data_AF-A0A957LAZ6-F1
#
_entry.id   AF-A0A957LAZ6-F1
#
_cell.length_a   1.000
_cell.length_b   1.000
_cell.length_c   1.000
_cell.angle_alpha   90.00
_cell.angle_beta   90.00
_cell.angle_gamma   90.00
#
_symmetry.space_group_name_H-M   'P 1'
#
loop_
_entity.id
_entity.type
_entity.pdbx_description
1 polymer ?
#
loop_
_entity_poly.entity_id
_entity_poly.type
_entity_poly.pdbx_seq_one_letter_code
_entity_poly.pdbx_strand_id
1 'polypeptide(L)'
;LAGAVDAAWQGNVVPEPRYSVITLINLYAMVVLGGIGSLPGVVIGAFIFTVLPEALRSTAIAGFLFYAGGLIGLFAYLKTFRKFATVLGGTILVGLLFKLLIRLVAPALDMGFPEPGSVLNSVVQGWLVIPENFQLVGNVVTVLVVFAMLIMVLVKNPVLKNILLGLTIYMFAFSWETRLAVEPASTRILIVGATLVVLMIFRPQGLLGKAEVKVV
;
A
#
# COMPACT_ATOMS: atom_id res chain seq x y z
N LEU A 1 19.45 28.87 0.86
CA LEU A 1 19.19 29.57 2.15
C LEU A 1 19.10 28.61 3.33
N ALA A 2 18.21 27.62 3.35
CA ALA A 2 18.07 26.69 4.48
C ALA A 2 19.39 26.02 4.93
N GLY A 3 20.19 25.46 4.00
CA GLY A 3 21.49 24.86 4.34
C GLY A 3 22.55 25.85 4.85
N ALA A 4 22.51 27.11 4.41
CA ALA A 4 23.42 28.15 4.90
C ALA A 4 23.05 28.60 6.32
N VAL A 5 21.74 28.66 6.63
CA VAL A 5 21.23 28.95 7.99
C VAL A 5 21.59 27.82 8.95
N ASP A 6 21.42 26.56 8.51
CA ASP A 6 21.75 25.39 9.32
C ASP A 6 23.27 25.26 9.58
N ALA A 7 24.10 25.54 8.57
CA ALA A 7 25.56 25.60 8.73
C ALA A 7 26.01 26.73 9.67
N ALA A 8 25.37 27.91 9.58
CA ALA A 8 25.65 29.03 10.48
C ALA A 8 25.25 28.72 11.94
N TRP A 9 24.16 27.99 12.16
CA TRP A 9 23.71 27.58 13.49
C TRP A 9 24.59 26.49 14.10
N GLN A 10 25.12 25.58 13.29
CA GLN A 10 26.01 24.50 13.72
C GLN A 10 27.47 24.94 13.92
N GLY A 11 27.88 26.05 13.31
CA GLY A 11 29.28 26.53 13.33
C GLY A 11 30.26 25.64 12.56
N ASN A 12 29.78 24.57 11.92
CA ASN A 12 30.53 23.66 11.07
C ASN A 12 29.60 23.01 10.04
N VAL A 13 30.16 22.54 8.93
CA VAL A 13 29.46 21.73 7.92
C VAL A 13 29.91 20.28 8.07
N VAL A 14 29.05 19.43 8.61
CA VAL A 14 29.29 17.99 8.70
C VAL A 14 28.33 17.27 7.75
N PRO A 15 28.82 16.70 6.62
CA PRO A 15 27.97 16.05 5.63
C PRO A 15 27.19 14.85 6.19
N GLU A 16 27.84 14.01 7.00
CA GLU A 16 27.21 12.87 7.67
C GLU A 16 27.17 13.07 9.19
N PRO A 17 26.05 12.74 9.87
CA PRO A 17 24.85 12.06 9.36
C PRO A 17 23.72 13.02 8.89
N ARG A 18 23.89 14.34 9.03
CA ARG A 18 22.80 15.31 8.83
C ARG A 18 22.29 15.42 7.40
N TYR A 19 23.16 15.32 6.40
CA TYR A 19 22.80 15.38 4.97
C TYR A 19 23.01 14.03 4.28
N SER A 20 22.69 12.94 4.98
CA SER A 20 22.73 11.60 4.39
C SER A 20 21.80 11.50 3.17
N VAL A 21 22.12 10.57 2.27
CA VAL A 21 21.30 10.29 1.08
C VAL A 21 19.85 10.00 1.45
N ILE A 22 19.60 9.29 2.55
CA ILE A 22 18.25 8.94 3.02
C ILE A 22 17.50 10.18 3.51
N THR A 23 18.17 11.07 4.25
CA THR A 23 17.57 12.34 4.69
C THR A 23 17.18 13.20 3.50
N LEU A 24 18.05 13.28 2.48
CA LEU A 24 17.78 14.00 1.25
C LEU A 24 16.60 13.39 0.49
N ILE A 25 16.57 12.07 0.30
CA ILE A 25 15.43 11.38 -0.34
C ILE A 25 14.12 11.70 0.39
N ASN A 26 14.11 11.67 1.73
CA ASN A 26 12.92 12.00 2.51
C ASN A 26 12.49 13.47 2.34
N LEU A 27 13.43 14.42 2.39
CA LEU A 27 13.15 15.84 2.14
C LEU A 27 12.60 16.09 0.74
N TYR A 28 13.20 15.47 -0.29
CA TYR A 28 12.70 15.55 -1.66
C TYR A 28 11.31 14.93 -1.79
N ALA A 29 11.07 13.78 -1.16
CA ALA A 29 9.75 13.15 -1.16
C ALA A 29 8.67 14.05 -0.52
N MET A 30 8.99 14.74 0.59
CA MET A 30 8.07 15.72 1.21
C MET A 30 7.73 16.87 0.25
N VAL A 31 8.73 17.40 -0.45
CA VAL A 31 8.55 18.50 -1.41
C VAL A 31 7.77 18.04 -2.64
N VAL A 32 8.08 16.88 -3.20
CA VAL A 32 7.39 16.31 -4.37
C VAL A 32 5.94 15.96 -4.02
N LEU A 33 5.71 15.41 -2.83
CA LEU A 33 4.36 15.09 -2.35
C LEU A 33 3.53 16.37 -2.15
N GLY A 34 4.12 17.41 -1.58
CA GLY A 34 3.46 18.72 -1.39
C GLY A 34 3.24 19.50 -2.70
N GLY A 35 4.20 19.39 -3.61
CA GLY A 35 4.22 19.99 -4.93
C GLY A 35 5.25 21.11 -5.09
N ILE A 36 5.98 21.07 -6.20
CA ILE A 36 7.00 22.06 -6.55
C ILE A 36 6.34 23.41 -6.82
N GLY A 37 6.88 24.49 -6.24
CA GLY A 37 6.39 25.86 -6.44
C GLY A 37 5.26 26.33 -5.50
N SER A 38 4.92 25.56 -4.45
CA SER A 38 3.92 25.97 -3.44
C SER A 38 4.41 25.72 -2.02
N LEU A 39 4.74 26.79 -1.28
CA LEU A 39 5.12 26.71 0.13
C LEU A 39 4.07 26.00 1.02
N PRO A 40 2.76 26.35 0.96
CA PRO A 40 1.76 25.63 1.75
C PRO A 40 1.61 24.17 1.31
N GLY A 41 1.84 23.87 0.03
CA GLY A 41 1.92 22.51 -0.50
C GLY A 41 3.00 21.70 0.18
N VAL A 42 4.24 22.23 0.22
CA VAL A 42 5.38 21.57 0.88
C VAL A 42 5.12 21.33 2.36
N VAL A 43 4.51 22.27 3.09
CA VAL A 43 4.17 22.10 4.52
C VAL A 43 3.18 20.95 4.71
N ILE A 44 2.11 20.90 3.93
CA ILE A 44 1.14 19.80 3.97
C ILE A 44 1.80 18.48 3.58
N GLY A 45 2.68 18.51 2.57
CA GLY A 45 3.42 17.33 2.11
C GLY A 45 4.35 16.77 3.19
N ALA A 46 5.09 17.63 3.87
CA ALA A 46 5.94 17.25 5.00
C ALA A 46 5.11 16.68 6.17
N PHE A 47 3.96 17.28 6.47
CA PHE A 47 3.04 16.79 7.50
C PHE A 47 2.52 15.39 7.17
N ILE A 48 2.00 15.18 5.95
CA ILE A 48 1.50 13.86 5.51
C ILE A 48 2.62 12.83 5.52
N PHE A 49 3.79 13.15 4.98
CA PHE A 49 4.92 12.23 4.93
C PHE A 49 5.41 11.82 6.32
N THR A 50 5.28 12.70 7.32
CA THR A 50 5.68 12.42 8.70
C THR A 50 4.61 11.62 9.46
N VAL A 51 3.34 12.01 9.30
CA VAL A 51 2.23 11.41 10.06
C VAL A 51 1.77 10.08 9.46
N LEU A 52 1.82 9.92 8.14
CA LEU A 52 1.34 8.70 7.47
C LEU A 52 2.11 7.45 7.94
N PRO A 53 3.45 7.41 7.95
CA PRO A 53 4.20 6.26 8.49
C PRO A 53 3.94 6.01 9.97
N GLU A 54 3.69 7.06 10.76
CA GLU A 54 3.40 6.93 12.18
C GLU A 54 1.99 6.38 12.42
N ALA A 55 1.00 6.79 11.63
CA ALA A 55 -0.34 6.22 11.65
C ALA A 55 -0.33 4.73 11.29
N LEU A 56 0.52 4.33 10.33
CA LEU A 56 0.73 2.95 9.93
C LEU A 56 1.46 2.09 10.98
N ARG A 57 1.97 2.68 12.07
CA ARG A 57 2.54 1.92 13.20
C ARG A 57 1.48 1.09 13.91
N SER A 58 0.24 1.59 13.99
CA SER A 58 -0.85 0.87 14.61
C SER A 58 -1.47 -0.11 13.62
N THR A 59 -1.47 -1.41 13.94
CA THR A 59 -2.06 -2.47 13.11
C THR A 59 -3.54 -2.20 12.79
N ALA A 60 -4.27 -1.60 13.73
CA ALA A 60 -5.68 -1.23 13.56
C ALA A 60 -5.87 -0.17 12.47
N ILE A 61 -5.13 0.94 12.57
CA ILE A 61 -5.22 2.06 11.63
C ILE A 61 -4.67 1.64 10.27
N ALA A 62 -3.55 0.90 10.25
CA ALA A 62 -2.95 0.38 9.03
C ALA A 62 -3.91 -0.52 8.26
N GLY A 63 -4.56 -1.47 8.95
CA GLY A 63 -5.57 -2.34 8.35
C GLY A 63 -6.73 -1.55 7.75
N PHE A 64 -7.27 -0.59 8.51
CA PHE A 64 -8.35 0.27 8.02
C PHE A 64 -7.94 1.07 6.77
N LEU A 65 -6.79 1.76 6.80
CA LEU A 65 -6.30 2.56 5.67
C LEU A 65 -6.03 1.71 4.43
N PHE A 66 -5.45 0.53 4.60
CA PHE A 66 -5.15 -0.37 3.50
C PHE A 66 -6.41 -0.91 2.85
N TYR A 67 -7.36 -1.44 3.64
CA TYR A 67 -8.60 -1.97 3.09
C TYR A 67 -9.49 -0.87 2.50
N ALA A 68 -9.62 0.27 3.17
CA ALA A 68 -10.38 1.41 2.63
C ALA A 68 -9.75 1.94 1.34
N GLY A 69 -8.44 2.17 1.34
CA GLY A 69 -7.69 2.64 0.17
C GLY A 69 -7.72 1.65 -0.99
N GLY A 70 -7.56 0.36 -0.70
CA GLY A 70 -7.66 -0.72 -1.68
C GLY A 70 -9.04 -0.83 -2.32
N LEU A 71 -10.12 -0.71 -1.53
CA LEU A 71 -11.49 -0.71 -2.04
C LEU A 71 -11.78 0.52 -2.91
N ILE A 72 -11.32 1.71 -2.50
CA ILE A 72 -11.44 2.94 -3.30
C ILE A 72 -10.67 2.79 -4.60
N GLY A 73 -9.43 2.29 -4.55
CA GLY A 73 -8.59 2.05 -5.73
C GLY A 73 -9.22 1.04 -6.68
N LEU A 74 -9.78 -0.05 -6.15
CA LEU A 74 -10.48 -1.06 -6.94
C LEU A 74 -11.76 -0.50 -7.59
N PHE A 75 -12.52 0.31 -6.84
CA PHE A 75 -13.71 0.98 -7.37
C PHE A 75 -13.34 1.96 -8.49
N ALA A 76 -12.29 2.76 -8.30
CA ALA A 76 -11.77 3.69 -9.31
C ALA A 76 -11.25 2.96 -10.56
N TYR A 77 -10.62 1.80 -10.40
CA TYR A 77 -10.15 0.97 -11.51
C TYR A 77 -11.29 0.37 -12.32
N LEU A 78 -12.30 -0.19 -11.65
CA LEU A 78 -13.41 -0.88 -12.31
C LEU A 78 -14.47 0.09 -12.87
N LYS A 79 -14.48 1.36 -12.41
CA LYS A 79 -15.36 2.47 -12.85
C LYS A 79 -16.87 2.16 -12.81
N THR A 80 -17.28 1.00 -12.32
CA THR A 80 -18.65 0.49 -12.41
C THR A 80 -18.92 -0.40 -11.21
N PHE A 81 -19.97 -0.05 -10.46
CA PHE A 81 -20.39 -0.77 -9.27
C PHE A 81 -20.73 -2.24 -9.54
N ARG A 82 -21.30 -2.56 -10.72
CA ARG A 82 -21.63 -3.96 -11.08
C ARG A 82 -20.39 -4.86 -11.18
N LYS A 83 -19.36 -4.41 -11.89
CA LYS A 83 -18.09 -5.14 -12.06
C LYS A 83 -17.37 -5.27 -10.72
N PHE A 84 -17.37 -4.21 -9.92
CA PHE A 84 -16.84 -4.20 -8.57
C PHE A 84 -17.51 -5.24 -7.68
N ALA A 85 -18.84 -5.26 -7.63
CA ALA A 85 -19.61 -6.22 -6.84
C ALA A 85 -19.40 -7.66 -7.32
N THR A 86 -19.35 -7.91 -8.63
CA THR A 86 -19.11 -9.27 -9.16
C THR A 86 -17.71 -9.79 -8.84
N VAL A 87 -16.70 -8.93 -8.91
CA VAL A 87 -15.31 -9.30 -8.62
C VAL A 87 -15.14 -9.55 -7.13
N LEU A 88 -15.54 -8.60 -6.28
CA LEU A 88 -15.38 -8.75 -4.82
C LEU A 88 -16.23 -9.90 -4.29
N GLY A 89 -17.48 -9.99 -4.71
CA GLY A 89 -18.35 -11.10 -4.35
C GLY A 89 -17.78 -12.44 -4.79
N GLY A 90 -17.24 -12.51 -6.03
CA GLY A 90 -16.56 -13.69 -6.53
C GLY A 90 -15.33 -14.08 -5.69
N THR A 91 -14.46 -13.11 -5.38
CA THR A 91 -13.27 -13.35 -4.55
C THR A 91 -13.62 -13.82 -3.14
N ILE A 92 -14.60 -13.18 -2.49
CA ILE A 92 -15.04 -13.56 -1.13
C ILE A 92 -15.65 -14.96 -1.14
N LEU A 93 -16.51 -15.26 -2.11
CA LEU A 93 -17.17 -16.56 -2.23
C LEU A 93 -16.14 -17.67 -2.48
N VAL A 94 -15.18 -17.45 -3.38
CA VAL A 94 -14.09 -18.40 -3.64
C VAL A 94 -13.23 -18.59 -2.39
N GLY A 95 -12.91 -17.51 -1.67
CA GLY A 95 -12.15 -17.58 -0.41
C GLY A 95 -12.87 -18.41 0.66
N LEU A 96 -14.17 -18.19 0.85
CA LEU A 96 -14.99 -18.97 1.78
C LEU A 96 -15.07 -20.45 1.38
N LEU A 97 -15.28 -20.76 0.10
CA LEU A 97 -15.29 -22.14 -0.38
C LEU A 97 -13.93 -22.82 -0.17
N PHE A 98 -12.85 -22.12 -0.46
CA PHE A 98 -11.50 -22.62 -0.26
C PHE A 98 -11.20 -22.87 1.23
N LYS A 99 -11.66 -21.98 2.10
CA LYS A 99 -11.54 -22.14 3.56
C LYS A 99 -12.34 -23.31 4.08
N LEU A 100 -13.57 -23.51 3.60
CA LEU A 100 -14.37 -24.68 3.95
C LEU A 100 -13.69 -25.97 3.51
N LEU A 101 -13.17 -26.02 2.28
CA LEU A 101 -12.41 -27.18 1.78
C LEU A 101 -11.20 -27.49 2.67
N ILE A 102 -10.41 -26.48 3.04
CA ILE A 102 -9.23 -26.69 3.88
C ILE A 102 -9.60 -27.11 5.30
N ARG A 103 -10.66 -26.54 5.89
CA ARG A 103 -11.18 -26.98 7.20
C ARG A 103 -11.62 -28.43 7.20
N LEU A 104 -12.16 -28.93 6.08
CA LEU A 104 -12.60 -30.31 5.94
C LEU A 104 -11.43 -31.29 5.71
N VAL A 105 -10.41 -30.88 4.96
CA VAL A 105 -9.31 -31.77 4.54
C VAL A 105 -8.12 -31.72 5.51
N ALA A 106 -7.78 -30.54 6.02
CA ALA A 106 -6.59 -30.31 6.82
C ALA A 106 -6.83 -29.17 7.84
N PRO A 107 -7.58 -29.42 8.94
CA PRO A 107 -7.91 -28.41 9.93
C PRO A 107 -6.67 -27.82 10.64
N ALA A 108 -5.54 -28.53 10.62
CA ALA A 108 -4.26 -28.05 11.15
C ALA A 108 -3.66 -26.85 10.38
N LEU A 109 -4.14 -26.56 9.17
CA LEU A 109 -3.62 -25.46 8.34
C LEU A 109 -4.36 -24.12 8.53
N ASP A 110 -5.36 -24.00 9.43
CA ASP A 110 -6.17 -22.77 9.61
C ASP A 110 -6.01 -22.16 11.02
N MET A 111 -4.96 -22.51 11.77
CA MET A 111 -4.79 -22.11 13.18
C MET A 111 -3.85 -20.91 13.42
N GLY A 112 -3.35 -20.26 12.37
CA GLY A 112 -2.33 -19.21 12.46
C GLY A 112 -2.84 -17.77 12.40
N PHE A 113 -3.92 -17.39 13.11
CA PHE A 113 -4.44 -16.02 13.02
C PHE A 113 -3.57 -15.01 13.80
N PRO A 114 -2.98 -14.00 13.14
CA PRO A 114 -2.44 -12.84 13.86
C PRO A 114 -3.59 -12.07 14.55
N GLU A 115 -3.31 -11.48 15.72
CA GLU A 115 -4.33 -10.75 16.49
C GLU A 115 -5.08 -9.73 15.61
N PRO A 116 -6.42 -9.76 15.56
CA PRO A 116 -7.19 -8.86 14.72
C PRO A 116 -6.95 -7.41 15.12
N GLY A 117 -6.27 -6.64 14.26
CA GLY A 117 -6.03 -5.22 14.53
C GLY A 117 -7.30 -4.37 14.43
N SER A 118 -8.12 -4.58 13.39
CA SER A 118 -9.32 -3.77 13.10
C SER A 118 -10.54 -4.65 12.81
N VAL A 119 -11.75 -4.06 12.84
CA VAL A 119 -12.99 -4.74 12.44
C VAL A 119 -12.94 -5.19 10.97
N LEU A 120 -12.23 -4.45 10.10
CA LEU A 120 -12.03 -4.86 8.71
C LEU A 120 -11.08 -6.06 8.62
N ASN A 121 -10.05 -6.14 9.47
CA ASN A 121 -9.16 -7.30 9.50
C ASN A 121 -9.93 -8.55 9.91
N SER A 122 -10.81 -8.48 10.91
CA SER A 122 -11.58 -9.66 11.33
C SER A 122 -12.54 -10.15 10.22
N VAL A 123 -13.15 -9.23 9.46
CA VAL A 123 -13.96 -9.60 8.30
C VAL A 123 -13.11 -10.25 7.21
N VAL A 124 -11.91 -9.72 6.93
CA VAL A 124 -11.02 -10.25 5.89
C VAL A 124 -10.41 -11.59 6.27
N GLN A 125 -9.98 -11.74 7.52
CA GLN A 125 -9.54 -13.01 8.11
C GLN A 125 -10.66 -14.06 8.11
N GLY A 126 -11.93 -13.65 8.11
CA GLY A 126 -13.08 -14.53 8.02
C GLY A 126 -13.05 -15.46 6.79
N TRP A 127 -12.63 -14.95 5.63
CA TRP A 127 -12.62 -15.70 4.36
C TRP A 127 -11.22 -16.03 3.82
N LEU A 128 -10.16 -15.54 4.46
CA LEU A 128 -8.79 -15.97 4.19
C LEU A 128 -8.44 -17.24 4.96
N VAL A 129 -7.54 -18.04 4.38
CA VAL A 129 -6.96 -19.24 5.00
C VAL A 129 -5.55 -18.90 5.39
N ILE A 130 -5.21 -18.96 6.69
CA ILE A 130 -3.89 -18.56 7.19
C ILE A 130 -3.20 -19.76 7.87
N PRO A 131 -2.10 -20.29 7.30
CA PRO A 131 -1.36 -21.42 7.84
C PRO A 131 -0.53 -21.05 9.07
N GLU A 132 -0.20 -22.04 9.90
CA GLU A 132 0.66 -21.86 11.10
C GLU A 132 2.02 -21.24 10.73
N ASN A 133 2.61 -21.64 9.59
CA ASN A 133 3.81 -21.02 9.02
C ASN A 133 3.49 -19.82 8.11
N PHE A 134 2.70 -18.87 8.61
CA PHE A 134 2.21 -17.73 7.82
C PHE A 134 3.35 -16.87 7.25
N GLN A 135 4.52 -16.81 7.88
CA GLN A 135 5.62 -15.94 7.44
C GLN A 135 6.36 -16.46 6.18
N LEU A 136 6.53 -17.79 6.06
CA LEU A 136 7.12 -18.42 4.87
C LEU A 136 6.13 -18.38 3.70
N VAL A 137 4.87 -18.75 3.96
CA VAL A 137 3.82 -18.72 2.94
C VAL A 137 3.56 -17.29 2.50
N GLY A 138 3.59 -16.33 3.42
CA GLY A 138 3.48 -14.91 3.14
C GLY A 138 4.52 -14.43 2.13
N ASN A 139 5.80 -14.74 2.33
CA ASN A 139 6.88 -14.35 1.41
C ASN A 139 6.64 -14.88 -0.02
N VAL A 140 6.27 -16.16 -0.13
CA VAL A 140 5.98 -16.78 -1.43
C VAL A 140 4.78 -16.12 -2.08
N VAL A 141 3.69 -15.90 -1.33
CA VAL A 141 2.48 -15.28 -1.86
C VAL A 141 2.73 -13.83 -2.27
N THR A 142 3.50 -13.04 -1.52
CA THR A 142 3.88 -11.67 -1.93
C THR A 142 4.54 -11.66 -3.30
N VAL A 143 5.46 -12.59 -3.56
CA VAL A 143 6.11 -12.72 -4.87
C VAL A 143 5.11 -13.15 -5.95
N LEU A 144 4.26 -14.13 -5.66
CA LEU A 144 3.21 -14.59 -6.59
C LEU A 144 2.19 -13.49 -6.94
N VAL A 145 1.87 -12.59 -6.00
CA VAL A 145 1.03 -11.41 -6.27
C VAL A 145 1.64 -10.56 -7.36
N VAL A 146 2.94 -10.26 -7.28
CA VAL A 146 3.63 -9.44 -8.28
C VAL A 146 3.57 -10.11 -9.65
N PHE A 147 3.84 -11.42 -9.72
CA PHE A 147 3.69 -12.16 -10.98
C PHE A 147 2.25 -12.14 -11.51
N ALA A 148 1.24 -12.31 -10.65
CA ALA A 148 -0.16 -12.24 -11.06
C ALA A 148 -0.55 -10.86 -11.58
N MET A 149 -0.09 -9.78 -10.93
CA MET A 149 -0.26 -8.41 -11.40
C MET A 149 0.38 -8.20 -12.78
N LEU A 150 1.59 -8.73 -13.00
CA LEU A 150 2.26 -8.63 -14.31
C LEU A 150 1.50 -9.42 -15.38
N ILE A 151 1.08 -10.65 -15.09
CA ILE A 151 0.28 -11.48 -16.02
C ILE A 151 -1.04 -10.79 -16.35
N MET A 152 -1.66 -10.11 -15.39
CA MET A 152 -2.89 -9.34 -15.61
C MET A 152 -2.75 -8.23 -16.64
N VAL A 153 -1.56 -7.65 -16.77
CA VAL A 153 -1.25 -6.65 -17.81
C VAL A 153 -1.10 -7.32 -19.19
N LEU A 154 -0.64 -8.56 -19.25
CA LEU A 154 -0.43 -9.30 -20.50
C LEU A 154 -1.72 -9.91 -21.07
N VAL A 155 -2.68 -10.24 -20.21
CA VAL A 155 -3.93 -10.90 -20.61
C VAL A 155 -4.90 -9.90 -21.28
N LYS A 156 -5.21 -10.14 -22.56
CA LYS A 156 -6.20 -9.37 -23.33
C LYS A 156 -7.64 -9.87 -23.16
N ASN A 157 -7.84 -11.15 -22.83
CA ASN A 157 -9.18 -11.73 -22.71
C ASN A 157 -9.92 -11.13 -21.49
N PRO A 158 -11.10 -10.50 -21.67
CA PRO A 158 -11.81 -9.81 -20.59
C PRO A 158 -12.27 -10.75 -19.46
N VAL A 159 -12.62 -12.00 -19.77
CA VAL A 159 -13.08 -12.97 -18.76
C VAL A 159 -11.90 -13.41 -17.89
N LEU A 160 -10.80 -13.82 -18.53
CA LEU A 160 -9.59 -14.25 -17.83
C LEU A 160 -9.01 -13.10 -16.99
N LYS A 161 -9.07 -11.87 -17.50
CA LYS A 161 -8.64 -10.68 -16.76
C LYS A 161 -9.46 -10.47 -15.47
N ASN A 162 -10.77 -10.67 -15.50
CA ASN A 162 -11.61 -10.54 -14.30
C ASN A 162 -11.33 -11.64 -13.27
N ILE A 163 -11.11 -12.89 -13.72
CA ILE A 163 -10.74 -14.01 -12.84
C ILE A 163 -9.38 -13.73 -12.19
N LEU A 164 -8.40 -13.34 -13.00
CA LEU A 164 -7.05 -13.06 -12.53
C LEU A 164 -7.00 -11.85 -11.59
N LEU A 165 -7.86 -10.85 -11.82
CA LEU A 165 -8.05 -9.73 -10.91
C LEU A 165 -8.59 -10.22 -9.56
N GLY A 166 -9.60 -11.09 -9.55
CA GLY A 166 -10.13 -11.69 -8.32
C GLY A 166 -9.06 -12.49 -7.55
N LEU A 167 -8.23 -13.26 -8.26
CA LEU A 167 -7.09 -13.98 -7.69
C LEU A 167 -6.04 -13.03 -7.12
N THR A 168 -5.73 -11.94 -7.84
CA THR A 168 -4.77 -10.93 -7.41
C THR A 168 -5.23 -10.24 -6.13
N ILE A 169 -6.53 -9.92 -6.02
CA ILE A 169 -7.11 -9.36 -4.79
C ILE A 169 -6.97 -10.34 -3.62
N TYR A 170 -7.29 -11.62 -3.82
CA TYR A 170 -7.17 -12.65 -2.79
C TYR A 170 -5.73 -12.74 -2.28
N MET A 171 -4.76 -12.90 -3.20
CA MET A 171 -3.35 -13.05 -2.84
C MET A 171 -2.79 -11.77 -2.21
N PHE A 172 -3.24 -10.59 -2.64
CA PHE A 172 -2.81 -9.32 -2.06
C PHE A 172 -3.36 -9.14 -0.63
N ALA A 173 -4.62 -9.48 -0.38
CA ALA A 173 -5.21 -9.48 0.96
C ALA A 173 -4.51 -10.48 1.89
N PHE A 174 -4.19 -11.69 1.40
CA PHE A 174 -3.41 -12.68 2.13
C PHE A 174 -2.01 -12.13 2.46
N SER A 175 -1.29 -11.61 1.47
CA SER A 175 0.04 -11.00 1.66
C SER A 175 0.02 -9.86 2.67
N TRP A 176 -1.08 -9.09 2.72
CA TRP A 176 -1.26 -8.05 3.71
C TRP A 176 -1.32 -8.62 5.12
N GLU A 177 -2.21 -9.57 5.38
CA GLU A 177 -2.39 -10.17 6.72
C GLU A 177 -1.15 -10.93 7.21
N THR A 178 -0.45 -11.66 6.32
CA THR A 178 0.65 -12.53 6.75
C THR A 178 2.01 -11.83 6.84
N ARG A 179 2.23 -10.76 6.07
CA ARG A 179 3.55 -10.11 5.98
C ARG A 179 3.52 -8.62 6.26
N LEU A 180 2.67 -7.88 5.55
CA LEU A 180 2.69 -6.42 5.63
C LEU A 180 2.13 -5.90 6.97
N ALA A 181 1.10 -6.55 7.52
CA ALA A 181 0.54 -6.18 8.81
C ALA A 181 1.48 -6.53 9.99
N VAL A 182 2.24 -7.62 9.88
CA VAL A 182 3.15 -8.11 10.94
C VAL A 182 4.45 -7.32 10.99
N GLU A 183 4.91 -6.76 9.86
CA GLU A 183 6.14 -5.98 9.75
C GLU A 183 5.88 -4.50 9.40
N PRO A 184 5.49 -3.66 10.38
CA PRO A 184 5.18 -2.25 10.13
C PRO A 184 6.32 -1.47 9.47
N ALA A 185 7.59 -1.84 9.71
CA ALA A 185 8.74 -1.14 9.15
C ALA A 185 8.77 -1.21 7.61
N SER A 186 8.61 -2.41 7.05
CA SER A 186 8.57 -2.65 5.60
C SER A 186 7.36 -1.97 4.96
N THR A 187 6.20 -2.07 5.62
CA THR A 187 4.93 -1.52 5.13
C THR A 187 4.93 -0.01 5.06
N ARG A 188 5.55 0.69 6.02
CA ARG A 188 5.69 2.16 6.00
C ARG A 188 6.42 2.64 4.75
N ILE A 189 7.56 2.04 4.43
CA ILE A 189 8.37 2.42 3.27
C ILE A 189 7.61 2.15 1.97
N LEU A 190 6.95 0.98 1.87
CA LEU A 190 6.14 0.63 0.71
C LEU A 190 4.95 1.57 0.51
N ILE A 191 4.21 1.92 1.56
CA ILE A 191 3.04 2.81 1.45
C ILE A 191 3.46 4.25 1.12
N VAL A 192 4.59 4.73 1.67
CA VAL A 192 5.15 6.03 1.29
C VAL A 192 5.49 6.05 -0.20
N GLY A 193 6.21 5.03 -0.69
CA GLY A 193 6.52 4.91 -2.11
C GLY A 193 5.28 4.80 -2.99
N ALA A 194 4.31 3.96 -2.60
CA ALA A 194 3.05 3.81 -3.32
C ALA A 194 2.24 5.11 -3.35
N THR A 195 2.25 5.88 -2.26
CA THR A 195 1.58 7.17 -2.19
C THR A 195 2.20 8.17 -3.16
N LEU A 196 3.53 8.20 -3.26
CA LEU A 196 4.23 9.02 -4.26
C LEU A 196 3.88 8.59 -5.69
N VAL A 197 3.86 7.29 -5.99
CA VAL A 197 3.49 6.78 -7.32
C VAL A 197 2.05 7.15 -7.67
N VAL A 198 1.10 6.92 -6.76
CA VAL A 198 -0.32 7.28 -6.95
C VAL A 198 -0.46 8.78 -7.18
N LEU A 199 0.23 9.59 -6.39
CA LEU A 199 0.25 11.04 -6.58
C LEU A 199 0.79 11.39 -7.97
N MET A 200 1.88 10.78 -8.44
CA MET A 200 2.43 11.05 -9.77
C MET A 200 1.47 10.65 -10.90
N ILE A 201 0.66 9.61 -10.71
CA ILE A 201 -0.36 9.18 -11.68
C ILE A 201 -1.48 10.22 -11.79
N PHE A 202 -1.95 10.80 -10.68
CA PHE A 202 -3.09 11.73 -10.68
C PHE A 202 -2.70 13.21 -10.78
N ARG A 203 -1.58 13.61 -10.16
CA ARG A 203 -1.06 14.98 -10.10
C ARG A 203 0.48 14.96 -10.04
N PRO A 204 1.17 14.92 -11.19
CA PRO A 204 2.64 14.89 -11.25
C PRO A 204 3.30 16.12 -10.63
N GLN A 205 2.57 17.23 -10.49
CA GLN A 205 3.04 18.47 -9.87
C GLN A 205 2.99 18.44 -8.33
N GLY A 206 2.48 17.38 -7.71
CA GLY A 206 2.21 17.29 -6.27
C GLY A 206 0.80 17.72 -5.86
N LEU A 207 0.49 17.62 -4.57
CA LEU A 207 -0.85 17.89 -4.02
C LEU A 207 -1.36 19.31 -4.38
N LEU A 208 -0.51 20.32 -4.19
CA LEU A 208 -0.81 21.74 -4.42
C LEU A 208 0.20 22.41 -5.37
N GLY A 209 0.82 21.63 -6.26
CA GLY A 209 1.74 22.16 -7.27
C GLY A 209 1.05 23.11 -8.25
N LYS A 210 1.72 24.20 -8.62
CA LYS A 210 1.24 25.11 -9.66
C LYS A 210 1.67 24.57 -11.02
N ALA A 211 0.77 24.59 -12.01
CA ALA A 211 1.14 24.24 -13.38
C ALA A 211 2.12 25.29 -13.90
N GLU A 212 3.30 24.86 -14.34
CA GLU A 212 4.23 25.74 -15.03
C GLU A 212 3.58 26.23 -16.34
N VAL A 213 3.43 27.54 -16.47
CA VAL A 213 2.99 28.16 -17.71
C VAL A 213 4.15 28.04 -18.69
N LYS A 214 4.05 27.12 -19.64
CA LYS A 214 4.96 27.08 -20.79
C LYS A 214 4.76 28.38 -21.57
N VAL A 215 5.72 29.29 -21.45
CA VAL A 215 5.85 30.40 -22.38
C VAL A 215 6.36 29.77 -23.69
N VAL A 216 5.45 29.64 -24.66
CA VAL A 216 5.77 29.27 -26.05
C VAL A 216 6.02 30.56 -26.82
#